data_AF-A0A1H9PQR2-F1
#
_entry.id   AF-A0A1H9PQR2-F1
#
_cell.length_a   1.000
_cell.length_b   1.000
_cell.length_c   1.000
_cell.angle_alpha   90.00
_cell.angle_beta   90.00
_cell.angle_gamma   90.00
#
_symmetry.space_group_name_H-M   'P 1'
#
loop_
_entity.id
_entity.type
_entity.pdbx_description
1 polymer ?
#
loop_
_entity_poly.entity_id
_entity_poly.type
_entity_poly.pdbx_seq_one_letter_code
_entity_poly.pdbx_strand_id
1 'polypeptide(L)'
;MPRCEVSFRIDADRDADLGLAVAIAPGGAYEMIADHEGEPVARWFASVGVSAAVLDYPVGQRHPAPFDAAMEAFDELRRQPSWRGRTVGIAGFSAGGHLAAMCSTPQAYGCAAVPPAFSVLGYPVIAMDAQGHELSTANLLGPTPDDATRTHFSVDTVVGAATPPAFIWHTADDPSVPVSHSLRYTAACRRAGVPVELHVFEHGAHGLGLAEHSQAEPWPGLCARWLARRAGASHPGR
;
A
#
# COMPACT_ATOMS: atom_id res chain seq x y z
N MET A 1 -1.51 -22.11 8.88
CA MET A 1 -1.42 -20.64 8.98
C MET A 1 -2.61 -20.06 8.23
N PRO A 2 -3.18 -18.93 8.67
CA PRO A 2 -4.24 -18.25 7.93
C PRO A 2 -3.70 -17.83 6.56
N ARG A 3 -4.45 -18.07 5.49
CA ARG A 3 -4.05 -17.73 4.12
C ARG A 3 -4.72 -16.43 3.70
N CYS A 4 -4.02 -15.62 2.90
CA CYS A 4 -4.63 -14.49 2.21
C CYS A 4 -5.33 -15.02 0.94
N GLU A 5 -6.61 -14.71 0.79
CA GLU A 5 -7.33 -15.01 -0.45
C GLU A 5 -7.14 -13.87 -1.46
N VAL A 6 -7.23 -14.19 -2.75
CA VAL A 6 -7.33 -13.18 -3.82
C VAL A 6 -8.79 -13.12 -4.26
N SER A 7 -9.55 -12.21 -3.67
CA SER A 7 -11.00 -12.09 -3.85
C SER A 7 -11.40 -11.55 -5.23
N PHE A 8 -10.54 -10.71 -5.81
CA PHE A 8 -10.77 -10.14 -7.14
C PHE A 8 -9.46 -10.01 -7.91
N ARG A 9 -9.52 -10.24 -9.23
CA ARG A 9 -8.38 -10.05 -10.13
C ARG A 9 -8.87 -9.58 -11.50
N ILE A 10 -8.14 -8.63 -12.07
CA ILE A 10 -8.38 -8.08 -13.40
C ILE A 10 -7.05 -7.82 -14.11
N ASP A 11 -6.97 -8.15 -15.39
CA ASP A 11 -5.80 -7.83 -16.21
C ASP A 11 -5.92 -6.41 -16.78
N ALA A 12 -4.78 -5.76 -17.03
CA ALA A 12 -4.72 -4.48 -17.72
C ALA A 12 -5.41 -4.52 -19.08
N ASP A 13 -6.02 -3.41 -19.49
CA ASP A 13 -6.51 -3.25 -20.85
C ASP A 13 -5.35 -3.37 -21.85
N ARG A 14 -5.48 -4.28 -22.82
CA ARG A 14 -4.39 -4.69 -23.73
C ARG A 14 -3.77 -3.54 -24.49
N ASP A 15 -4.56 -2.55 -24.88
CA ASP A 15 -4.10 -1.40 -25.67
C ASP A 15 -3.39 -0.34 -24.83
N ALA A 16 -3.49 -0.43 -23.49
CA ALA A 16 -2.90 0.49 -22.54
C ALA A 16 -1.88 -0.17 -21.58
N ASP A 17 -1.59 -1.46 -21.77
CA ASP A 17 -0.79 -2.27 -20.85
C ASP A 17 0.63 -1.69 -20.63
N LEU A 18 0.91 -1.28 -19.38
CA LEU A 18 2.19 -0.69 -18.98
C LEU A 18 3.24 -1.74 -18.58
N GLY A 19 2.92 -3.03 -18.66
CA GLY A 19 3.78 -4.10 -18.14
C GLY A 19 3.89 -4.07 -16.61
N LEU A 20 2.94 -3.41 -15.94
CA LEU A 20 2.85 -3.30 -14.48
C LEU A 20 1.75 -4.21 -13.95
N ALA A 21 1.90 -4.62 -12.69
CA ALA A 21 0.81 -5.19 -11.91
C ALA A 21 0.84 -4.69 -10.46
N VAL A 22 -0.29 -4.75 -9.76
CA VAL A 22 -0.41 -4.29 -8.39
C VAL A 22 -1.28 -5.20 -7.54
N ALA A 23 -0.77 -5.65 -6.41
CA ALA A 23 -1.58 -6.28 -5.37
C ALA A 23 -2.14 -5.20 -4.45
N ILE A 24 -3.42 -5.24 -4.11
CA ILE A 24 -4.11 -4.19 -3.35
C ILE A 24 -4.46 -4.76 -1.98
N ALA A 25 -4.02 -4.09 -0.91
CA ALA A 25 -4.41 -4.36 0.46
C ALA A 25 -5.41 -3.28 0.92
N PRO A 26 -6.72 -3.59 0.97
CA PRO A 26 -7.72 -2.66 1.49
C PRO A 26 -7.49 -2.35 2.98
N GLY A 27 -8.06 -1.26 3.45
CA GLY A 27 -8.12 -0.88 4.86
C GLY A 27 -9.18 -1.67 5.63
N GLY A 28 -9.67 -1.08 6.72
CA GLY A 28 -10.57 -1.72 7.69
C GLY A 28 -9.93 -2.06 9.03
N ALA A 29 -8.90 -1.29 9.42
CA ALA A 29 -8.28 -1.33 10.75
C ALA A 29 -7.77 -2.71 11.22
N TYR A 30 -7.40 -3.60 10.29
CA TYR A 30 -7.12 -5.02 10.56
C TYR A 30 -8.29 -5.79 11.22
N GLU A 31 -9.52 -5.26 11.17
CA GLU A 31 -10.74 -5.87 11.69
C GLU A 31 -11.64 -6.43 10.58
N MET A 32 -11.69 -5.73 9.46
CA MET A 32 -12.45 -6.08 8.26
C MET A 32 -11.68 -5.68 7.00
N ILE A 33 -12.16 -6.12 5.84
CA ILE A 33 -11.68 -5.66 4.53
C ILE A 33 -12.68 -4.63 3.99
N ALA A 34 -12.19 -3.46 3.60
CA ALA A 34 -13.04 -2.39 3.07
C ALA A 34 -13.31 -2.56 1.55
N ASP A 35 -14.53 -2.96 1.19
CA ASP A 35 -14.92 -3.27 -0.20
C ASP A 35 -14.65 -2.13 -1.20
N HIS A 36 -14.86 -0.88 -0.78
CA HIS A 36 -14.68 0.31 -1.63
C HIS A 36 -13.21 0.59 -2.00
N GLU A 37 -12.25 -0.04 -1.31
CA GLU A 37 -10.81 0.04 -1.59
C GLU A 37 -10.29 -1.20 -2.33
N GLY A 38 -11.15 -2.19 -2.58
CA GLY A 38 -10.84 -3.44 -3.27
C GLY A 38 -11.15 -3.37 -4.77
N GLU A 39 -12.26 -4.00 -5.19
CA GLU A 39 -12.62 -4.16 -6.60
C GLU A 39 -12.70 -2.83 -7.39
N PRO A 40 -13.31 -1.74 -6.87
CA PRO A 40 -13.36 -0.46 -7.59
C PRO A 40 -11.96 0.06 -7.93
N VAL A 41 -11.03 -0.02 -6.97
CA VAL A 41 -9.63 0.39 -7.16
C VAL A 41 -8.91 -0.53 -8.15
N ALA A 42 -9.16 -1.84 -8.09
CA ALA A 42 -8.58 -2.80 -9.03
C ALA A 42 -9.03 -2.52 -10.48
N ARG A 43 -10.31 -2.22 -10.68
CA ARG A 43 -10.86 -1.82 -12.00
C ARG A 43 -10.25 -0.51 -12.49
N TRP A 44 -10.07 0.46 -11.60
CA TRP A 44 -9.40 1.70 -11.96
C TRP A 44 -7.94 1.46 -12.40
N PHE A 45 -7.15 0.67 -11.66
CA PHE A 45 -5.78 0.32 -12.07
C PHE A 45 -5.75 -0.34 -13.45
N ALA A 46 -6.66 -1.28 -13.72
CA ALA A 46 -6.75 -1.94 -15.03
C ALA A 46 -7.03 -0.94 -16.16
N SER A 47 -7.92 0.03 -15.93
CA SER A 47 -8.27 1.08 -16.90
C SER A 47 -7.10 2.03 -17.24
N VAL A 48 -6.08 2.09 -16.37
CA VAL A 48 -4.84 2.87 -16.60
C VAL A 48 -3.65 1.98 -16.94
N GLY A 49 -3.89 0.73 -17.38
CA GLY A 49 -2.86 -0.15 -17.93
C GLY A 49 -2.10 -0.98 -16.90
N VAL A 50 -2.63 -1.18 -15.69
CA VAL A 50 -1.98 -1.96 -14.62
C VAL A 50 -2.86 -3.13 -14.20
N SER A 51 -2.39 -4.37 -14.37
CA SER A 51 -3.13 -5.54 -13.87
C SER A 51 -3.24 -5.48 -12.34
N ALA A 52 -4.38 -5.86 -11.78
CA ALA A 52 -4.65 -5.70 -10.36
C ALA A 52 -5.24 -6.96 -9.71
N ALA A 53 -4.92 -7.16 -8.44
CA ALA A 53 -5.51 -8.21 -7.61
C ALA A 53 -5.75 -7.68 -6.19
N VAL A 54 -6.90 -7.99 -5.60
CA VAL A 54 -7.27 -7.59 -4.24
C VAL A 54 -6.91 -8.70 -3.27
N LEU A 55 -6.25 -8.33 -2.17
CA LEU A 55 -5.81 -9.21 -1.11
C LEU A 55 -6.82 -9.17 0.05
N ASP A 56 -7.49 -10.29 0.28
CA ASP A 56 -8.28 -10.53 1.49
C ASP A 56 -7.36 -11.16 2.53
N TYR A 57 -6.54 -10.31 3.13
CA TYR A 57 -5.59 -10.73 4.16
C TYR A 57 -6.32 -11.04 5.49
N PRO A 58 -5.76 -11.91 6.35
CA PRO A 58 -6.35 -12.23 7.63
C PRO A 58 -6.59 -10.99 8.50
N VAL A 59 -7.84 -10.73 8.85
CA VAL A 59 -8.28 -9.69 9.79
C VAL A 59 -8.74 -10.32 11.12
N GLY A 60 -8.80 -9.52 12.19
CA GLY A 60 -9.03 -10.01 13.55
C GLY A 60 -7.87 -10.84 14.11
N GLN A 61 -6.71 -10.79 13.46
CA GLN A 61 -5.51 -11.54 13.82
C GLN A 61 -4.32 -10.60 13.97
N ARG A 62 -3.46 -10.92 14.94
CA ARG A 62 -2.26 -10.14 15.26
C ARG A 62 -1.11 -10.48 14.31
N HIS A 63 -0.12 -9.60 14.27
CA HIS A 63 1.16 -9.90 13.64
C HIS A 63 1.75 -11.22 14.21
N PRO A 64 2.33 -12.11 13.38
CA PRO A 64 2.68 -11.92 11.97
C PRO A 64 1.62 -12.33 10.94
N ALA A 65 0.46 -12.85 11.36
CA ALA A 65 -0.48 -13.52 10.45
C ALA A 65 -0.92 -12.69 9.22
N PRO A 66 -1.31 -11.40 9.34
CA PRO A 66 -1.67 -10.59 8.16
C PRO A 66 -0.49 -10.37 7.21
N PHE A 67 0.71 -10.17 7.76
CA PHE A 67 1.94 -9.89 7.01
C PHE A 67 2.42 -11.12 6.24
N ASP A 68 2.54 -12.26 6.92
CA ASP A 68 2.99 -13.51 6.30
C ASP A 68 2.06 -13.92 5.16
N ALA A 69 0.75 -13.85 5.39
CA ALA A 69 -0.26 -14.20 4.41
C ALA A 69 -0.23 -13.27 3.18
N ALA A 70 -0.06 -11.96 3.39
CA ALA A 70 0.05 -10.99 2.30
C ALA A 70 1.33 -11.19 1.47
N MET A 71 2.47 -11.45 2.11
CA MET A 71 3.73 -11.74 1.42
C MET A 71 3.65 -13.04 0.60
N GLU A 72 3.04 -14.09 1.15
CA GLU A 72 2.81 -15.35 0.43
C GLU A 72 1.93 -15.12 -0.80
N ALA A 73 0.79 -14.44 -0.65
CA ALA A 73 -0.10 -14.14 -1.77
C ALA A 73 0.57 -13.24 -2.83
N PHE A 74 1.38 -12.26 -2.39
CA PHE A 74 2.15 -11.41 -3.30
C PHE A 74 3.13 -12.23 -4.16
N ASP A 75 3.88 -13.15 -3.55
CA ASP A 75 4.82 -14.02 -4.26
C ASP A 75 4.12 -15.08 -5.13
N GLU A 76 2.93 -15.54 -4.74
CA GLU A 76 2.07 -16.36 -5.61
C GLU A 76 1.64 -15.58 -6.85
N LEU A 77 1.15 -14.35 -6.68
CA LEU A 77 0.73 -13.48 -7.77
C LEU A 77 1.88 -13.23 -8.76
N ARG A 78 3.10 -12.94 -8.30
CA ARG A 78 4.28 -12.76 -9.18
C ARG A 78 4.60 -13.98 -10.05
N ARG A 79 4.22 -15.18 -9.62
CA ARG A 79 4.45 -16.44 -10.35
C ARG A 79 3.32 -16.79 -11.31
N GLN A 80 2.17 -16.12 -11.23
CA GLN A 80 1.04 -16.34 -12.12
C GLN A 80 1.43 -15.98 -13.57
N PRO A 81 1.00 -16.75 -14.59
CA PRO A 81 1.32 -16.48 -15.98
C PRO A 81 0.94 -15.06 -16.44
N SER A 82 -0.16 -14.50 -15.92
CA SER A 82 -0.58 -13.14 -16.28
C SER A 82 0.32 -12.04 -15.71
N TRP A 83 1.11 -12.33 -14.66
CA TRP A 83 1.98 -11.36 -13.98
C TRP A 83 3.47 -11.64 -14.16
N ARG A 84 3.84 -12.86 -14.59
CA ARG A 84 5.22 -13.23 -14.85
C ARG A 84 5.84 -12.29 -15.89
N GLY A 85 6.98 -11.68 -15.54
CA GLY A 85 7.68 -10.72 -16.40
C GLY A 85 7.21 -9.26 -16.24
N ARG A 86 6.16 -9.00 -15.45
CA ARG A 86 5.71 -7.64 -15.12
C ARG A 86 6.53 -7.06 -13.97
N THR A 87 6.54 -5.72 -13.90
CA THR A 87 6.98 -5.01 -12.70
C THR A 87 5.81 -4.97 -11.72
N VAL A 88 5.91 -5.72 -10.62
CA VAL A 88 4.81 -5.91 -9.66
C VAL A 88 5.03 -5.05 -8.41
N GLY A 89 4.09 -4.16 -8.12
CA GLY A 89 4.05 -3.34 -6.92
C GLY A 89 2.91 -3.70 -5.97
N ILE A 90 2.79 -2.98 -4.87
CA ILE A 90 1.70 -3.13 -3.90
C ILE A 90 0.98 -1.79 -3.69
N ALA A 91 -0.33 -1.82 -3.53
CA ALA A 91 -1.13 -0.67 -3.14
C ALA A 91 -1.79 -0.97 -1.78
N GLY A 92 -1.93 0.04 -0.95
CA GLY A 92 -2.62 -0.12 0.32
C GLY A 92 -3.28 1.16 0.82
N PHE A 93 -4.39 0.99 1.52
CA PHE A 93 -5.20 2.09 2.03
C PHE A 93 -5.38 1.96 3.54
N SER A 94 -5.28 3.06 4.30
CA SER A 94 -5.43 3.04 5.76
C SER A 94 -4.56 1.96 6.44
N ALA A 95 -5.15 1.00 7.16
CA ALA A 95 -4.45 -0.16 7.74
C ALA A 95 -3.87 -1.12 6.68
N GLY A 96 -4.50 -1.26 5.51
CA GLY A 96 -3.89 -1.92 4.36
C GLY A 96 -2.70 -1.16 3.80
N GLY A 97 -2.67 0.17 3.98
CA GLY A 97 -1.52 1.03 3.70
C GLY A 97 -0.34 0.72 4.62
N HIS A 98 -0.62 0.45 5.90
CA HIS A 98 0.39 -0.06 6.83
C HIS A 98 0.94 -1.41 6.36
N LEU A 99 0.07 -2.37 6.04
CA LEU A 99 0.46 -3.68 5.54
C LEU A 99 1.30 -3.58 4.26
N ALA A 100 0.87 -2.76 3.30
CA ALA A 100 1.61 -2.52 2.06
C ALA A 100 2.99 -1.89 2.30
N ALA A 101 3.09 -0.95 3.25
CA ALA A 101 4.36 -0.37 3.66
C ALA A 101 5.25 -1.40 4.37
N MET A 102 4.70 -2.29 5.20
CA MET A 102 5.44 -3.40 5.81
C MET A 102 5.99 -4.37 4.77
N CYS A 103 5.16 -4.78 3.80
CA CYS A 103 5.55 -5.62 2.66
C CYS A 103 6.62 -4.95 1.78
N SER A 104 6.72 -3.62 1.83
CA SER A 104 7.75 -2.82 1.16
C SER A 104 9.08 -2.76 1.93
N THR A 105 9.12 -3.24 3.18
CA THR A 105 10.33 -3.38 4.02
C THR A 105 10.38 -4.76 4.69
N PRO A 106 10.23 -5.87 3.95
CA PRO A 106 9.97 -7.17 4.54
C PRO A 106 11.13 -7.68 5.42
N GLN A 107 12.36 -7.26 5.13
CA GLN A 107 13.56 -7.63 5.91
C GLN A 107 13.53 -7.08 7.33
N ALA A 108 12.85 -5.95 7.56
CA ALA A 108 12.67 -5.40 8.91
C ALA A 108 11.84 -6.32 9.80
N TYR A 109 11.01 -7.18 9.19
CA TYR A 109 10.11 -8.12 9.87
C TYR A 109 10.56 -9.58 9.69
N GLY A 110 11.86 -9.80 9.44
CA GLY A 110 12.44 -11.15 9.34
C GLY A 110 12.09 -11.91 8.06
N CYS A 111 11.50 -11.27 7.06
CA CYS A 111 11.15 -11.90 5.79
C CYS A 111 12.21 -11.61 4.71
N ALA A 112 12.78 -12.67 4.15
CA ALA A 112 13.83 -12.60 3.12
C ALA A 112 13.27 -12.40 1.69
N ALA A 113 11.96 -12.24 1.53
CA ALA A 113 11.33 -12.06 0.23
C ALA A 113 11.77 -10.75 -0.43
N VAL A 114 11.74 -10.74 -1.76
CA VAL A 114 12.05 -9.55 -2.56
C VAL A 114 10.91 -8.55 -2.39
N PRO A 115 11.18 -7.29 -2.00
CA PRO A 115 10.11 -6.30 -1.85
C PRO A 115 9.36 -6.07 -3.18
N PRO A 116 8.13 -5.53 -3.11
CA PRO A 116 7.43 -4.97 -4.25
C PRO A 116 8.31 -3.98 -5.01
N ALA A 117 8.13 -3.84 -6.32
CA ALA A 117 8.93 -2.93 -7.14
C ALA A 117 8.57 -1.44 -6.93
N PHE A 118 7.37 -1.17 -6.40
CA PHE A 118 6.87 0.15 -6.05
C PHE A 118 5.71 0.01 -5.05
N SER A 119 5.39 1.08 -4.33
CA SER A 119 4.21 1.14 -3.46
C SER A 119 3.30 2.33 -3.80
N VAL A 120 1.98 2.12 -3.66
CA VAL A 120 0.95 3.17 -3.75
C VAL A 120 0.19 3.20 -2.43
N LEU A 121 0.28 4.29 -1.68
CA LEU A 121 -0.23 4.38 -0.31
C LEU A 121 -1.29 5.50 -0.22
N GLY A 122 -2.54 5.13 0.04
CA GLY A 122 -3.65 6.07 0.26
C GLY A 122 -3.94 6.24 1.74
N TYR A 123 -3.85 7.47 2.25
CA TYR A 123 -4.06 7.84 3.66
C TYR A 123 -3.53 6.78 4.65
N PRO A 124 -2.27 6.32 4.47
CA PRO A 124 -1.78 5.11 5.13
C PRO A 124 -1.60 5.31 6.63
N VAL A 125 -1.92 4.28 7.40
CA VAL A 125 -1.33 4.14 8.73
C VAL A 125 0.16 3.80 8.54
N ILE A 126 1.07 4.62 9.06
CA ILE A 126 2.52 4.38 9.06
C ILE A 126 3.08 4.30 10.47
N ALA A 127 2.74 5.28 11.32
CA ALA A 127 3.39 5.53 12.58
C ALA A 127 2.55 5.02 13.76
N MET A 128 2.75 3.77 14.15
CA MET A 128 2.02 3.12 15.26
C MET A 128 2.34 3.74 16.64
N ASP A 129 3.38 4.57 16.75
CA ASP A 129 3.72 5.38 17.93
C ASP A 129 2.98 6.74 17.98
N ALA A 130 2.25 7.12 16.93
CA ALA A 130 1.52 8.37 16.84
C ALA A 130 0.08 8.26 17.36
N GLN A 131 -0.61 9.40 17.41
CA GLN A 131 -2.05 9.48 17.73
C GLN A 131 -2.93 9.15 16.51
N GLY A 132 -4.21 8.84 16.76
CA GLY A 132 -5.12 8.32 15.75
C GLY A 132 -4.95 6.81 15.61
N HIS A 133 -5.70 6.18 14.70
CA HIS A 133 -5.51 4.78 14.28
C HIS A 133 -5.41 3.72 15.40
N GLU A 134 -5.87 4.01 16.63
CA GLU A 134 -5.65 3.17 17.81
C GLU A 134 -6.26 1.78 17.64
N LEU A 135 -7.37 1.70 16.91
CA LEU A 135 -8.01 0.44 16.54
C LEU A 135 -7.09 -0.43 15.66
N SER A 136 -6.39 0.16 14.69
CA SER A 136 -5.44 -0.56 13.83
C SER A 136 -4.27 -1.10 14.65
N THR A 137 -3.73 -0.29 15.56
CA THR A 137 -2.66 -0.69 16.49
C THR A 137 -3.14 -1.81 17.41
N ALA A 138 -4.32 -1.68 18.01
CA ALA A 138 -4.87 -2.64 18.95
C ALA A 138 -5.16 -4.00 18.30
N ASN A 139 -5.72 -4.00 17.09
CA ASN A 139 -6.02 -5.22 16.34
C ASN A 139 -4.77 -5.95 15.88
N LEU A 140 -3.74 -5.23 15.42
CA LEU A 140 -2.51 -5.85 14.92
C LEU A 140 -1.55 -6.28 16.04
N LEU A 141 -1.37 -5.44 17.07
CA LEU A 141 -0.32 -5.59 18.08
C LEU A 141 -0.85 -6.00 19.47
N GLY A 142 -2.17 -6.02 19.64
CA GLY A 142 -2.84 -6.19 20.93
C GLY A 142 -3.16 -4.86 21.61
N PRO A 143 -3.97 -4.87 22.69
CA PRO A 143 -4.56 -3.66 23.26
C PRO A 143 -3.56 -2.72 23.95
N THR A 144 -2.41 -3.23 24.38
CA THR A 144 -1.38 -2.49 25.12
C THR A 144 0.03 -2.90 24.68
N PRO A 145 0.41 -2.60 23.42
CA PRO A 145 1.77 -2.88 22.95
C PRO A 145 2.75 -1.92 23.63
N ASP A 146 3.95 -2.40 23.95
CA ASP A 146 5.00 -1.55 24.50
C ASP A 146 5.57 -0.59 23.44
N ASP A 147 6.27 0.46 23.89
CA ASP A 147 6.82 1.50 23.00
C ASP A 147 7.81 0.94 21.98
N ALA A 148 8.58 -0.09 22.36
CA ALA A 148 9.52 -0.74 21.45
C ALA A 148 8.79 -1.44 20.30
N THR A 149 7.70 -2.14 20.60
CA THR A 149 6.82 -2.77 19.62
C THR A 149 6.16 -1.73 18.72
N ARG A 150 5.61 -0.65 19.30
CA ARG A 150 5.01 0.45 18.52
C ARG A 150 6.02 1.11 17.59
N THR A 151 7.24 1.33 18.07
CA THR A 151 8.33 1.89 17.26
C THR A 151 8.71 0.93 16.13
N HIS A 152 8.88 -0.36 16.43
CA HIS A 152 9.24 -1.38 15.43
C HIS A 152 8.20 -1.51 14.30
N PHE A 153 6.91 -1.40 14.64
CA PHE A 153 5.82 -1.38 13.66
C PHE A 153 5.48 0.03 13.16
N SER A 154 6.24 1.06 13.52
CA SER A 154 6.15 2.36 12.83
C SER A 154 7.03 2.30 11.59
N VAL A 155 6.42 2.15 10.41
CA VAL A 155 7.16 1.78 9.19
C VAL A 155 8.15 2.86 8.76
N ASP A 156 7.94 4.13 9.14
CA ASP A 156 8.89 5.22 8.91
C ASP A 156 10.23 5.04 9.63
N THR A 157 10.30 4.17 10.66
CA THR A 157 11.54 3.89 11.40
C THR A 157 12.41 2.81 10.74
N VAL A 158 11.83 2.03 9.82
CA VAL A 158 12.50 0.88 9.17
C VAL A 158 12.73 1.09 7.67
N VAL A 159 12.38 2.26 7.13
CA VAL A 159 12.70 2.64 5.74
C VAL A 159 14.22 2.61 5.53
N GLY A 160 14.65 1.94 4.46
CA GLY A 160 16.06 1.79 4.11
C GLY A 160 16.28 1.75 2.60
N ALA A 161 17.52 1.48 2.17
CA ALA A 161 17.89 1.51 0.75
C ALA A 161 17.16 0.48 -0.12
N ALA A 162 16.64 -0.60 0.48
CA ALA A 162 15.83 -1.61 -0.21
C ALA A 162 14.34 -1.25 -0.29
N THR A 163 13.89 -0.19 0.40
CA THR A 163 12.50 0.27 0.32
C THR A 163 12.22 0.74 -1.11
N PRO A 164 11.15 0.24 -1.74
CA PRO A 164 10.84 0.60 -3.10
C PRO A 164 10.33 2.04 -3.19
N PRO A 165 10.37 2.62 -4.39
CA PRO A 165 9.79 3.93 -4.59
C PRO A 165 8.28 3.98 -4.31
N ALA A 166 7.81 5.08 -3.71
CA ALA A 166 6.44 5.22 -3.22
C ALA A 166 5.68 6.38 -3.87
N PHE A 167 4.39 6.17 -4.17
CA PHE A 167 3.41 7.21 -4.41
C PHE A 167 2.49 7.26 -3.20
N ILE A 168 2.28 8.45 -2.63
CA ILE A 168 1.50 8.64 -1.42
C ILE A 168 0.50 9.73 -1.65
N TRP A 169 -0.74 9.54 -1.19
CA TRP A 169 -1.71 10.61 -1.12
C TRP A 169 -2.46 10.61 0.21
N HIS A 170 -2.92 11.78 0.66
CA HIS A 170 -3.63 11.97 1.93
C HIS A 170 -4.45 13.27 1.88
N THR A 171 -5.46 13.40 2.74
CA THR A 171 -6.07 14.70 3.10
C THR A 171 -5.41 15.26 4.36
N ALA A 172 -5.31 16.59 4.48
CA ALA A 172 -4.60 17.25 5.58
C ALA A 172 -5.39 17.23 6.88
N ASP A 173 -6.72 17.24 6.77
CA ASP A 173 -7.68 17.28 7.88
C ASP A 173 -8.29 15.90 8.20
N ASP A 174 -7.65 14.81 7.76
CA ASP A 174 -8.06 13.44 8.08
C ASP A 174 -8.22 13.27 9.61
N PRO A 175 -9.44 13.02 10.11
CA PRO A 175 -9.70 13.00 11.55
C PRO A 175 -9.32 11.66 12.19
N SER A 176 -9.05 10.62 11.40
CA SER A 176 -8.84 9.24 11.89
C SER A 176 -7.38 8.83 11.83
N VAL A 177 -6.68 9.18 10.75
CA VAL A 177 -5.26 8.93 10.56
C VAL A 177 -4.60 10.27 10.22
N PRO A 178 -3.94 10.94 11.17
CA PRO A 178 -3.36 12.25 10.90
C PRO A 178 -2.38 12.22 9.72
N VAL A 179 -2.38 13.27 8.90
CA VAL A 179 -1.49 13.42 7.73
C VAL A 179 0.00 13.28 8.06
N SER A 180 0.37 13.44 9.34
CA SER A 180 1.70 13.18 9.86
C SER A 180 2.23 11.78 9.52
N HIS A 181 1.36 10.78 9.34
CA HIS A 181 1.75 9.43 8.90
C HIS A 181 2.43 9.46 7.53
N SER A 182 1.79 10.10 6.54
CA SER A 182 2.35 10.26 5.19
C SER A 182 3.59 11.17 5.18
N LEU A 183 3.59 12.23 5.99
CA LEU A 183 4.73 13.14 6.09
C LEU A 183 5.96 12.45 6.69
N ARG A 184 5.79 11.64 7.75
CA ARG A 184 6.86 10.86 8.38
C ARG A 184 7.45 9.84 7.42
N TYR A 185 6.62 9.06 6.74
CA TYR A 185 7.10 8.09 5.75
C TYR A 185 7.85 8.77 4.61
N THR A 186 7.32 9.88 4.08
CA THR A 186 7.97 10.67 3.03
C THR A 186 9.33 11.16 3.51
N ALA A 187 9.43 11.71 4.72
CA ALA A 187 10.69 12.18 5.28
C ALA A 187 11.70 11.01 5.46
N ALA A 188 11.24 9.83 5.88
CA ALA A 188 12.06 8.64 6.00
C ALA A 188 12.58 8.16 4.64
N CYS A 189 11.72 8.07 3.61
CA CYS A 189 12.12 7.77 2.24
C CYS A 189 13.17 8.75 1.73
N ARG A 190 12.96 10.06 1.93
CA ARG A 190 13.94 11.08 1.53
C ARG A 190 15.28 10.94 2.22
N ARG A 191 15.31 10.65 3.53
CA ARG A 191 16.56 10.39 4.26
C ARG A 191 17.31 9.16 3.74
N ALA A 192 16.57 8.12 3.36
CA ALA A 192 17.13 6.88 2.81
C ALA A 192 17.48 6.96 1.31
N GLY A 193 17.23 8.08 0.63
CA GLY A 193 17.45 8.22 -0.82
C GLY A 193 16.42 7.50 -1.69
N VAL A 194 15.29 7.08 -1.10
CA VAL A 194 14.19 6.39 -1.79
C VAL A 194 13.35 7.42 -2.56
N PRO A 195 13.11 7.24 -3.87
CA PRO A 195 12.24 8.13 -4.62
C PRO A 195 10.80 8.06 -4.10
N VAL A 196 10.24 9.20 -3.73
CA VAL A 196 8.88 9.31 -3.18
C VAL A 196 8.16 10.51 -3.78
N GLU A 197 6.89 10.33 -4.13
CA GLU A 197 5.97 11.40 -4.54
C GLU A 197 4.81 11.45 -3.55
N LEU A 198 4.52 12.63 -3.00
CA LEU A 198 3.48 12.86 -2.01
C LEU A 198 2.50 13.93 -2.51
N HIS A 199 1.20 13.64 -2.42
CA HIS A 199 0.11 14.59 -2.65
C HIS A 199 -0.72 14.74 -1.38
N VAL A 200 -0.82 15.96 -0.84
CA VAL A 200 -1.67 16.28 0.30
C VAL A 200 -2.76 17.25 -0.15
N PHE A 201 -4.00 16.82 -0.04
CA PHE A 201 -5.19 17.64 -0.33
C PHE A 201 -5.69 18.30 0.94
N GLU A 202 -6.28 19.49 0.86
CA GLU A 202 -6.64 20.27 2.05
C GLU A 202 -7.76 19.60 2.86
N HIS A 203 -8.80 19.14 2.17
CA HIS A 203 -10.00 18.59 2.81
C HIS A 203 -10.40 17.20 2.32
N GLY A 204 -10.82 16.36 3.25
CA GLY A 204 -11.60 15.16 2.97
C GLY A 204 -11.54 14.13 4.10
N ALA A 205 -12.60 13.33 4.22
CA ALA A 205 -12.70 12.29 5.24
C ALA A 205 -11.63 11.19 5.05
N HIS A 206 -11.46 10.37 6.07
CA HIS A 206 -10.72 9.12 5.96
C HIS A 206 -11.48 8.10 5.09
N GLY A 207 -10.78 7.20 4.41
CA GLY A 207 -11.42 6.09 3.68
C GLY A 207 -12.17 6.53 2.42
N LEU A 208 -11.57 7.43 1.63
CA LEU A 208 -12.20 7.98 0.42
C LEU A 208 -12.14 7.04 -0.79
N GLY A 209 -11.33 5.97 -0.77
CA GLY A 209 -11.13 5.08 -1.91
C GLY A 209 -10.67 5.86 -3.16
N LEU A 210 -11.46 5.80 -4.24
CA LEU A 210 -11.23 6.59 -5.47
C LEU A 210 -11.52 8.08 -5.33
N ALA A 211 -12.03 8.51 -4.18
CA ALA A 211 -12.21 9.92 -3.80
C ALA A 211 -13.13 10.72 -4.74
N GLU A 212 -14.10 10.04 -5.37
CA GLU A 212 -15.11 10.66 -6.22
C GLU A 212 -15.83 11.80 -5.47
N HIS A 213 -16.01 12.94 -6.13
CA HIS A 213 -16.68 14.11 -5.57
C HIS A 213 -16.01 14.71 -4.32
N SER A 214 -14.69 14.53 -4.18
CA SER A 214 -13.89 15.13 -3.10
C SER A 214 -12.74 15.98 -3.66
N GLN A 215 -12.07 16.76 -2.81
CA GLN A 215 -10.86 17.49 -3.25
C GLN A 215 -9.72 16.56 -3.68
N ALA A 216 -9.72 15.32 -3.20
CA ALA A 216 -8.73 14.31 -3.55
C ALA A 216 -9.06 13.55 -4.85
N GLU A 217 -10.19 13.83 -5.52
CA GLU A 217 -10.56 13.25 -6.82
C GLU A 217 -9.42 13.25 -7.88
N PRO A 218 -8.44 14.20 -7.89
CA PRO A 218 -7.30 14.15 -8.80
C PRO A 218 -6.26 13.04 -8.51
N TRP A 219 -6.25 12.42 -7.33
CA TRP A 219 -5.20 11.46 -6.92
C TRP A 219 -5.04 10.27 -7.89
N PRO A 220 -6.10 9.64 -8.45
CA PRO A 220 -5.94 8.52 -9.36
C PRO A 220 -5.21 8.97 -10.63
N GLY A 221 -5.58 10.12 -11.19
CA GLY A 221 -4.89 10.69 -12.36
C GLY A 221 -3.42 11.03 -12.10
N LEU A 222 -3.08 11.51 -10.90
CA LEU A 222 -1.70 11.77 -10.48
C LEU A 222 -0.90 10.45 -10.37
N CYS A 223 -1.50 9.42 -9.75
CA CYS A 223 -0.91 8.09 -9.62
C CYS A 223 -0.66 7.44 -10.99
N ALA A 224 -1.63 7.50 -11.90
CA ALA A 224 -1.49 6.97 -13.26
C ALA A 224 -0.31 7.61 -14.01
N ARG A 225 -0.14 8.93 -13.91
CA ARG A 225 1.03 9.63 -14.49
C ARG A 225 2.34 9.17 -13.85
N TRP A 226 2.36 8.94 -12.54
CA TRP A 226 3.54 8.43 -11.84
C TRP A 226 3.90 7.01 -12.27
N LEU A 227 2.91 6.12 -12.39
CA LEU A 227 3.08 4.75 -12.89
C LEU A 227 3.60 4.72 -14.34
N ALA A 228 3.06 5.57 -15.22
CA ALA A 228 3.53 5.67 -16.60
C ALA A 228 5.01 6.10 -16.68
N ARG A 229 5.46 7.04 -15.83
CA ARG A 229 6.89 7.40 -15.73
C ARG A 229 7.76 6.21 -15.32
N ARG A 230 7.26 5.33 -14.44
CA ARG A 230 7.99 4.13 -14.01
C ARG A 230 8.05 3.06 -15.08
N ALA A 231 6.95 2.82 -15.78
CA ALA A 231 6.93 1.88 -16.90
C ALA A 231 7.95 2.29 -17.98
N GLY A 232 8.00 3.58 -18.31
CA GLY A 232 8.96 4.13 -19.28
C GLY A 232 10.41 4.11 -18.80
N ALA A 233 10.67 4.35 -17.51
CA ALA A 233 12.03 4.27 -16.95
C ALA A 233 12.63 2.85 -16.98
N SER A 234 11.78 1.82 -17.02
CA SER A 234 12.18 0.42 -17.14
C SER A 234 12.47 -0.02 -18.59
N HIS A 235 12.24 0.84 -19.59
CA HIS A 235 12.52 0.60 -21.01
C HIS A 235 13.56 1.61 -21.54
N PRO A 236 14.87 1.40 -21.33
CA PRO A 236 15.89 2.17 -22.03
C PRO A 236 15.96 1.67 -23.48
N GLY A 237 15.09 2.20 -24.34
CA GLY A 237 14.99 1.75 -25.73
C GLY A 237 13.89 2.43 -26.53
N ARG A 238 13.99 3.75 -26.70
CA ARG A 238 13.54 4.47 -27.90
C ARG A 238 14.53 5.57 -28.22
#